data_AF-A0A934WI05-F1
#
_entry.id   AF-A0A934WI05-F1
#
_cell.length_a   1.000
_cell.length_b   1.000
_cell.length_c   1.000
_cell.angle_alpha   90.00
_cell.angle_beta   90.00
_cell.angle_gamma   90.00
#
_symmetry.space_group_name_H-M   'P 1'
#
loop_
_entity.id
_entity.type
_entity.pdbx_description
1 polymer ?
#
loop_
_entity_poly.entity_id
_entity_poly.type
_entity_poly.pdbx_seq_one_letter_code
_entity_poly.pdbx_strand_id
1 'polypeptide(L)'
;WLAGLAPGLIFAFAALQGVAAGLMSILRPVLTAQALGARGFGRISGAIAVAPLLGAAAAPFLAAVAFEAGGGPALIGVAMAMALVAAVCCWGLLRQRRGFA
;
A
#
# COMPACT_ATOMS: atom_id res chain seq x y z
N TRP A 1 -4.82 22.38 -21.24
CA TRP A 1 -4.51 23.37 -20.20
C TRP A 1 -3.84 22.78 -18.94
N LEU A 2 -4.09 21.54 -18.49
CA LEU A 2 -3.35 20.93 -17.36
C LEU A 2 -2.08 20.12 -17.73
N ALA A 3 -1.77 19.92 -19.02
CA ALA A 3 -0.66 19.06 -19.46
C ALA A 3 0.72 19.50 -18.93
N GLY A 4 0.92 20.80 -18.67
CA GLY A 4 2.18 21.32 -18.11
C GLY A 4 2.44 20.98 -16.64
N LEU A 5 1.39 20.66 -15.87
CA LEU A 5 1.51 20.21 -14.46
C LEU A 5 1.79 18.70 -14.35
N ALA A 6 1.58 17.94 -15.43
CA ALA A 6 1.69 16.49 -15.42
C ALA A 6 3.08 15.97 -14.99
N PRO A 7 4.22 16.53 -15.44
CA PRO A 7 5.53 16.08 -14.98
C PRO A 7 5.75 16.31 -13.48
N GLY A 8 5.37 17.49 -12.98
CA GLY A 8 5.47 17.82 -11.55
C GLY A 8 4.64 16.90 -10.67
N LEU A 9 3.41 16.58 -11.09
CA LEU A 9 2.55 15.62 -10.39
C LEU A 9 3.14 14.21 -10.37
N ILE A 10 3.78 13.76 -11.46
CA ILE A 10 4.44 12.44 -11.50
C ILE A 10 5.59 12.39 -10.48
N PHE A 11 6.43 13.43 -10.42
CA PHE A 11 7.52 13.48 -9.44
C PHE A 11 7.00 13.56 -8.00
N ALA A 12 5.99 14.39 -7.75
CA ALA A 12 5.38 14.50 -6.42
C ALA A 12 4.75 13.16 -6.00
N PHE A 13 4.02 12.50 -6.90
CA PHE A 13 3.45 11.18 -6.68
C PHE A 13 4.54 10.14 -6.39
N ALA A 14 5.59 10.09 -7.21
CA ALA A 14 6.71 9.16 -7.05
C ALA A 14 7.48 9.40 -5.73
N ALA A 15 7.70 10.66 -5.34
CA ALA A 15 8.33 11.01 -4.07
C ALA A 15 7.46 10.58 -2.89
N LEU A 16 6.15 10.85 -2.93
CA LEU A 16 5.21 10.46 -1.89
C LEU A 16 5.12 8.92 -1.75
N GLN A 17 5.03 8.22 -2.89
CA GLN A 17 5.08 6.76 -2.97
C GLN A 17 6.39 6.22 -2.41
N GLY A 18 7.53 6.81 -2.78
CA GLY A 18 8.85 6.41 -2.33
C GLY A 18 9.01 6.53 -0.81
N VAL A 19 8.54 7.65 -0.23
CA VAL A 19 8.54 7.85 1.23
C VAL A 19 7.65 6.81 1.92
N ALA A 20 6.43 6.59 1.42
CA ALA A 20 5.51 5.61 2.00
C ALA A 20 6.07 4.17 1.94
N ALA A 21 6.62 3.77 0.79
CA ALA A 21 7.23 2.46 0.59
C ALA A 21 8.48 2.28 1.48
N GLY A 22 9.34 3.29 1.57
CA GLY A 22 10.52 3.30 2.43
C GLY A 22 10.17 3.23 3.91
N LEU A 23 9.13 3.93 4.34
CA LEU A 23 8.65 3.85 5.72
C LEU A 23 8.09 2.45 6.03
N MET A 24 7.32 1.86 5.11
CA MET A 24 6.71 0.55 5.30
C MET A 24 7.74 -0.59 5.35
N SER A 25 8.85 -0.48 4.61
CA SER A 25 9.92 -1.48 4.63
C SER A 25 10.61 -1.58 6.00
N ILE A 26 10.65 -0.48 6.75
CA ILE A 26 11.21 -0.42 8.11
C ILE A 26 10.13 -0.73 9.16
N LEU A 27 8.97 -0.08 9.08
CA LEU A 27 7.92 -0.20 10.09
C LEU A 27 7.37 -1.62 10.17
N ARG A 28 7.17 -2.30 9.04
CA ARG A 28 6.55 -3.63 9.04
C ARG A 28 7.33 -4.64 9.91
N PRO A 29 8.64 -4.87 9.74
CA PRO A 29 9.39 -5.79 10.60
C PRO A 29 9.50 -5.30 12.05
N VAL A 30 9.70 -3.99 12.27
CA VAL A 30 9.81 -3.42 13.63
C VAL A 30 8.51 -3.59 14.41
N LEU A 31 7.37 -3.22 13.83
CA LEU A 31 6.06 -3.37 14.45
C LEU A 31 5.71 -4.84 14.67
N THR A 32 6.07 -5.71 13.73
CA THR A 32 5.88 -7.17 13.89
C THR A 32 6.67 -7.67 15.09
N ALA A 33 7.93 -7.25 15.25
CA ALA A 33 8.80 -7.68 16.34
C ALA A 33 8.31 -7.15 17.71
N GLN A 34 7.86 -5.88 17.75
CA GLN A 34 7.34 -5.27 18.97
C GLN A 34 5.98 -5.84 19.39
N ALA A 35 5.06 -6.05 18.44
CA ALA A 35 3.70 -6.48 18.75
C ALA A 35 3.58 -7.99 19.00
N LEU A 36 4.36 -8.82 18.29
CA LEU A 36 4.23 -10.28 18.32
C LEU A 36 5.42 -10.97 19.02
N GLY A 37 6.45 -10.22 19.39
CA GLY A 37 7.63 -10.72 20.11
C GLY A 37 8.71 -11.31 19.21
N ALA A 38 9.91 -11.50 19.79
CA ALA A 38 11.10 -11.93 19.06
C ALA A 38 11.24 -13.46 18.92
N ARG A 39 10.54 -14.27 19.74
CA ARG A 39 10.60 -15.74 19.65
C ARG A 39 9.85 -16.23 18.42
N GLY A 40 10.57 -16.85 17.48
CA GLY A 40 9.97 -17.37 16.25
C GLY A 40 9.63 -16.28 15.22
N PHE A 41 10.27 -15.12 15.29
CA PHE A 41 10.05 -13.98 14.39
C PHE A 41 10.03 -14.39 12.92
N GLY A 42 10.96 -15.24 12.47
CA GLY A 42 11.02 -15.71 11.09
C GLY A 42 9.77 -16.45 10.60
N ARG A 43 9.09 -17.25 11.45
CA ARG A 43 7.84 -17.91 11.06
C ARG A 43 6.68 -16.94 10.99
N ILE A 44 6.60 -16.01 11.96
CA ILE A 44 5.50 -15.04 12.07
C ILE A 44 5.61 -13.99 10.96
N SER A 45 6.80 -13.43 10.76
CA SER A 45 7.06 -12.46 9.69
C SER A 45 6.92 -13.11 8.32
N GLY A 46 7.33 -14.37 8.17
CA GLY A 46 7.08 -15.17 6.96
C GLY A 46 5.58 -15.34 6.66
N ALA A 47 4.78 -15.74 7.65
CA ALA A 47 3.33 -15.90 7.48
C ALA A 47 2.63 -14.56 7.14
N ILE A 48 3.03 -13.46 7.79
CA ILE A 48 2.47 -12.12 7.52
C ILE A 48 2.88 -11.61 6.13
N ALA A 49 4.05 -12.00 5.62
CA ALA A 49 4.53 -11.59 4.31
C ALA A 49 3.76 -12.24 3.14
N VAL A 50 3.03 -13.34 3.38
CA VAL A 50 2.30 -14.07 2.31
C VAL A 50 1.27 -13.16 1.63
N ALA A 51 0.43 -12.46 2.39
CA ALA A 51 -0.61 -11.61 1.83
C ALA A 51 -0.07 -10.49 0.91
N PRO A 52 0.90 -9.65 1.32
CA PRO A 52 1.46 -8.64 0.43
C PRO A 52 2.25 -9.22 -0.75
N LEU A 53 2.88 -10.39 -0.61
CA LEU A 53 3.55 -11.07 -1.71
C LEU A 53 2.57 -11.55 -2.77
N LEU A 54 1.46 -12.18 -2.35
CA LEU A 54 0.39 -12.59 -3.26
C LEU A 54 -0.25 -11.38 -3.95
N GLY A 55 -0.47 -10.29 -3.22
CA GLY A 55 -0.94 -9.03 -3.79
C GLY A 55 0.01 -8.48 -4.85
N ALA A 56 1.31 -8.46 -4.58
CA ALA A 56 2.33 -8.02 -5.53
C ALA A 56 2.41 -8.94 -6.77
N ALA A 57 2.21 -10.24 -6.60
CA ALA A 57 2.18 -11.21 -7.70
C ALA A 57 0.93 -11.05 -8.58
N ALA A 58 -0.23 -10.74 -7.99
CA ALA A 58 -1.47 -10.52 -8.72
C ALA A 58 -1.54 -9.14 -9.39
N ALA A 59 -0.78 -8.15 -8.89
CA ALA A 59 -0.86 -6.77 -9.34
C ALA A 59 -0.63 -6.57 -10.86
N PRO A 60 0.37 -7.19 -11.52
CA PRO A 60 0.58 -7.02 -12.97
C PRO A 60 -0.59 -7.51 -13.80
N PHE A 61 -1.22 -8.62 -13.41
CA PHE A 61 -2.38 -9.17 -14.10
C PHE A 61 -3.59 -8.25 -13.94
N LEU A 62 -3.88 -7.80 -12.72
CA LEU A 62 -4.97 -6.86 -12.47
C LEU A 62 -4.74 -5.51 -13.17
N ALA A 63 -3.49 -5.06 -13.23
CA ALA A 63 -3.12 -3.86 -13.97
C ALA A 63 -3.32 -4.04 -15.48
N ALA A 64 -2.93 -5.17 -16.06
CA ALA A 64 -3.17 -5.46 -17.47
C ALA A 64 -4.67 -5.44 -17.81
N VAL A 65 -5.50 -6.12 -17.01
CA VAL A 65 -6.96 -6.14 -17.18
C VAL A 65 -7.56 -4.73 -17.08
N ALA A 66 -7.14 -3.95 -16.08
CA ALA A 66 -7.60 -2.57 -15.92
C ALA A 66 -7.15 -1.66 -17.08
N PHE A 67 -5.95 -1.89 -17.62
CA PHE A 67 -5.42 -1.13 -18.74
C PHE A 67 -6.16 -1.44 -20.03
N GLU A 68 -6.50 -2.70 -20.28
CA GLU A 68 -7.24 -3.11 -21.47
C GLU A 68 -8.68 -2.55 -21.44
N ALA A 69 -9.30 -2.49 -20.26
CA ALA A 69 -10.66 -1.97 -20.11
C ALA A 69 -10.80 -0.45 -20.32
N GLY A 70 -9.78 0.35 -19.99
CA GLY A 70 -9.90 1.82 -20.02
C GLY A 70 -8.60 2.62 -20.05
N GLY A 71 -7.48 1.98 -20.38
CA GLY A 71 -6.17 2.60 -20.54
C GLY A 71 -5.57 3.17 -19.25
N GLY A 72 -4.69 4.15 -19.40
CA GLY A 72 -4.01 4.83 -18.29
C GLY A 72 -4.94 5.43 -17.23
N PRO A 73 -6.05 6.12 -17.58
CA PRO A 73 -6.98 6.67 -16.60
C PRO A 73 -7.64 5.60 -15.72
N ALA A 74 -7.97 4.43 -16.29
CA ALA A 74 -8.53 3.32 -15.52
C ALA A 74 -7.54 2.79 -14.47
N LEU A 75 -6.24 2.68 -14.82
CA LEU A 75 -5.19 2.31 -13.86
C LEU A 75 -5.11 3.28 -12.69
N ILE A 76 -5.08 4.58 -12.99
CA ILE A 76 -5.00 5.61 -11.95
C ILE A 76 -6.26 5.54 -11.07
N GLY A 77 -7.45 5.35 -11.67
CA GLY A 77 -8.70 5.19 -10.94
C GLY A 77 -8.69 3.98 -10.00
N VAL A 78 -8.25 2.82 -10.46
CA VAL A 78 -8.15 1.60 -9.64
C VAL A 78 -7.12 1.78 -8.51
N ALA A 79 -5.95 2.35 -8.81
CA ALA A 79 -4.93 2.62 -7.80
C ALA A 79 -5.45 3.60 -6.71
N MET A 80 -6.18 4.64 -7.13
CA MET A 80 -6.80 5.60 -6.21
C MET A 80 -7.88 4.93 -5.35
N ALA A 81 -8.72 4.08 -5.93
CA ALA A 81 -9.72 3.32 -5.18
C ALA A 81 -9.09 2.40 -4.14
N MET A 82 -8.01 1.69 -4.48
CA MET A 82 -7.28 0.86 -3.51
C MET A 82 -6.65 1.70 -2.40
N ALA A 83 -6.09 2.88 -2.72
CA ALA A 83 -5.55 3.80 -1.73
C ALA A 83 -6.63 4.30 -0.77
N LEU A 84 -7.83 4.62 -1.27
CA LEU A 84 -8.97 5.02 -0.45
C LEU A 84 -9.44 3.88 0.47
N VAL A 85 -9.56 2.66 -0.05
CA VAL A 85 -9.90 1.48 0.76
C VAL A 85 -8.87 1.28 1.87
N ALA A 86 -7.57 1.36 1.56
CA ALA A 86 -6.51 1.24 2.54
C ALA A 86 -6.60 2.36 3.61
N ALA A 87 -6.87 3.60 3.20
CA ALA A 87 -7.04 4.73 4.10
C ALA A 87 -8.25 4.55 5.04
N VAL A 88 -9.38 4.09 4.51
CA VAL A 88 -10.60 3.79 5.30
C VAL A 88 -10.34 2.67 6.31
N CYS A 89 -9.68 1.58 5.90
CA CYS A 89 -9.29 0.51 6.81
C CYS A 89 -8.37 1.01 7.92
N CYS A 90 -7.34 1.80 7.58
CA CYS A 90 -6.42 2.40 8.54
C CYS A 90 -7.18 3.31 9.53
N TRP A 91 -8.04 4.18 9.02
CA TRP A 91 -8.86 5.07 9.83
C TRP A 91 -9.80 4.31 10.78
N GLY A 92 -10.44 3.25 10.29
CA GLY A 92 -11.31 2.37 11.10
C GLY A 92 -10.55 1.72 12.26
N LEU A 93 -9.34 1.21 11.99
CA LEU A 93 -8.48 0.62 13.02
C LEU A 93 -8.02 1.66 14.06
N LEU A 94 -7.65 2.87 13.61
CA LEU A 94 -7.27 3.96 14.51
C LEU A 94 -8.43 4.39 15.42
N ARG A 95 -9.66 4.39 14.90
CA ARG A 95 -10.87 4.65 15.71
C ARG A 95 -11.11 3.58 16.78
N GLN A 96 -10.93 2.31 16.44
CA GLN A 96 -11.08 1.23 17.43
C GLN A 96 -10.03 1.33 18.55
N ARG A 97 -8.79 1.68 18.23
CA ARG A 97 -7.74 1.81 19.25
C ARG A 97 -7.95 2.94 20.25
N ARG A 98 -8.66 4.01 19.87
CA ARG A 98 -9.04 5.10 20.79
C ARG A 98 -10.18 4.74 21.75
N GLY A 99 -10.87 3.63 21.56
CA GLY A 99 -11.91 3.15 22.48
C GLY A 99 -11.41 2.20 23.56
N PHE A 100 -10.15 1.76 23.51
CA PHE A 100 -9.53 0.84 24.47
C PHE A 100 -8.45 1.48 25.36
N ALA A 101 -8.16 2.77 25.18
CA ALA A 101 -7.26 3.57 26.01
C ALA A 101 -8.08 4.58 26.80
#